data_AF-A0A951RNL5-F1
#
_entry.id   AF-A0A951RNL5-F1
#
_cell.length_a   1.000
_cell.length_b   1.000
_cell.length_c   1.000
_cell.angle_alpha   90.00
_cell.angle_beta   90.00
_cell.angle_gamma   90.00
#
_symmetry.space_group_name_H-M   'P 1'
#
loop_
_entity.id
_entity.type
_entity.pdbx_description
1 polymer ?
#
loop_
_entity_poly.entity_id
_entity_poly.type
_entity_poly.pdbx_seq_one_letter_code
_entity_poly.pdbx_strand_id
1 'polypeptide(L)'
;MEKPALQQQDVFPTEEVIKGVLKGAFPAYLQFMDAINSPDLGLQPEWNYFKDGKAWLCKVTHKKKTVFWLSVWEGFFKCGFYFTEKTAPGVYELDVSESLKDIFHQEKPVGRLRPMIINVYNKDQIRDPLKIIEYKKGLK
;
A
#
# COMPACT_ATOMS: atom_id res chain seq x y z
N MET A 1 -3.88 19.96 -0.48
CA MET A 1 -3.82 18.48 -0.55
C MET A 1 -2.38 18.08 -0.41
N GLU A 2 -2.07 17.22 0.56
CA GLU A 2 -0.75 16.60 0.64
C GLU A 2 -0.51 15.73 -0.61
N LYS A 3 0.77 15.59 -1.00
CA LYS A 3 1.20 14.80 -2.16
C LYS A 3 2.28 13.80 -1.72
N PRO A 4 2.49 12.68 -2.46
CA PRO A 4 3.63 11.82 -2.26
C PRO A 4 4.94 12.62 -2.35
N ALA A 5 5.94 12.22 -1.58
CA ALA A 5 7.22 12.92 -1.48
C ALA A 5 8.14 12.66 -2.69
N LEU A 6 8.01 11.50 -3.33
CA LEU A 6 8.87 11.09 -4.45
C LEU A 6 8.34 11.65 -5.78
N GLN A 7 8.65 12.91 -6.10
CA GLN A 7 8.09 13.62 -7.26
C GLN A 7 9.07 13.87 -8.41
N GLN A 8 10.36 13.71 -8.16
CA GLN A 8 11.39 13.94 -9.17
C GLN A 8 11.49 12.72 -10.09
N GLN A 9 11.10 12.88 -11.36
CA GLN A 9 11.05 11.79 -12.34
C GLN A 9 12.43 11.17 -12.61
N ASP A 10 13.49 11.97 -12.51
CA ASP A 10 14.88 11.61 -12.73
C ASP A 10 15.56 11.01 -11.49
N VAL A 11 14.89 11.04 -10.33
CA VAL A 11 15.38 10.43 -9.09
C VAL A 11 14.63 9.14 -8.82
N PHE A 12 15.28 8.00 -9.10
CA PHE A 12 14.69 6.69 -8.82
C PHE A 12 14.52 6.46 -7.30
N PRO A 13 13.43 5.83 -6.83
CA PRO A 13 13.19 5.48 -5.43
C PRO A 13 14.15 4.43 -4.85
N THR A 14 15.44 4.75 -4.71
CA THR A 14 16.39 3.87 -4.03
C THR A 14 16.10 3.81 -2.53
N GLU A 15 16.67 2.82 -1.86
CA GLU A 15 16.56 2.68 -0.40
C GLU A 15 17.03 3.95 0.33
N GLU A 16 18.13 4.57 -0.10
CA GLU A 16 18.68 5.79 0.49
C GLU A 16 17.72 6.98 0.35
N VAL A 17 17.12 7.14 -0.84
CA VAL A 17 16.12 8.18 -1.11
C VAL A 17 14.91 7.99 -0.20
N ILE A 18 14.40 6.76 -0.12
CA ILE A 18 13.23 6.42 0.69
C ILE A 18 13.53 6.62 2.18
N LYS A 19 14.71 6.22 2.65
CA LYS A 19 15.17 6.41 4.04
C LYS A 19 15.18 7.88 4.43
N GLY A 20 15.68 8.75 3.55
CA GLY A 20 15.72 10.20 3.79
C GLY A 20 14.34 10.82 4.03
N VAL A 21 13.32 10.32 3.33
CA VAL A 21 11.93 10.79 3.47
C VAL A 21 11.21 10.14 4.65
N LEU A 22 11.35 8.82 4.82
CA LEU A 22 10.62 8.08 5.84
C LEU A 22 11.13 8.30 7.25
N LYS A 23 12.43 8.61 7.42
CA LYS A 23 13.04 8.88 8.73
C LYS A 23 12.71 7.78 9.74
N GLY A 24 11.92 8.08 10.77
CA GLY A 24 11.51 7.13 11.81
C GLY A 24 10.65 5.96 11.32
N ALA A 25 9.94 6.11 10.19
CA ALA A 25 9.13 5.04 9.59
C ALA A 25 9.94 4.07 8.72
N PHE A 26 11.21 4.38 8.42
CA PHE A 26 12.03 3.56 7.54
C PHE A 26 12.22 2.10 8.03
N PRO A 27 12.39 1.82 9.34
CA PRO A 27 12.45 0.45 9.83
C PRO A 27 11.15 -0.35 9.60
N ALA A 28 9.99 0.31 9.59
CA ALA A 28 8.71 -0.33 9.27
C ALA A 28 8.60 -0.63 7.77
N TYR A 29 9.10 0.29 6.93
CA TYR A 29 9.19 0.09 5.50
C TYR A 29 10.08 -1.11 5.16
N LEU A 30 11.29 -1.21 5.72
CA LEU A 30 12.18 -2.35 5.48
C LEU A 30 11.50 -3.68 5.85
N GLN A 31 10.94 -3.78 7.06
CA GLN A 31 10.27 -5.00 7.51
C GLN A 31 9.06 -5.35 6.62
N PHE A 32 8.31 -4.35 6.17
CA PHE A 32 7.20 -4.54 5.24
C PHE A 32 7.69 -4.99 3.85
N MET A 33 8.76 -4.39 3.33
CA MET A 33 9.37 -4.76 2.06
C MET A 33 9.95 -6.18 2.09
N ASP A 34 10.62 -6.57 3.17
CA ASP A 34 11.12 -7.93 3.39
C ASP A 34 9.98 -8.95 3.37
N ALA A 35 8.87 -8.63 4.04
CA ALA A 35 7.68 -9.47 4.03
C ALA A 35 7.12 -9.63 2.61
N ILE A 36 6.90 -8.53 1.88
CA ILE A 36 6.33 -8.60 0.51
C ILE A 36 7.27 -9.23 -0.52
N ASN A 37 8.58 -9.15 -0.32
CA ASN A 37 9.58 -9.78 -1.18
C ASN A 37 9.80 -11.27 -0.88
N SER A 38 9.17 -11.80 0.18
CA SER A 38 9.23 -13.22 0.48
C SER A 38 8.68 -14.04 -0.71
N PRO A 39 9.42 -15.07 -1.19
CA PRO A 39 8.96 -15.93 -2.28
C PRO A 39 7.58 -16.56 -2.03
N ASP A 40 7.25 -16.82 -0.76
CA ASP A 40 5.97 -17.43 -0.35
C ASP A 40 4.75 -16.55 -0.66
N LEU A 41 4.95 -15.24 -0.80
CA LEU A 41 3.87 -14.31 -1.15
C LEU A 41 3.67 -14.19 -2.66
N GLY A 42 4.66 -14.54 -3.47
CA GLY A 42 4.60 -14.44 -4.94
C GLY A 42 4.29 -13.03 -5.46
N LEU A 43 4.61 -12.00 -4.69
CA LEU A 43 4.36 -10.61 -5.06
C LEU A 43 5.49 -10.07 -5.93
N GLN A 44 5.14 -9.11 -6.79
CA GLN A 44 6.08 -8.44 -7.68
C GLN A 44 5.94 -6.92 -7.49
N PRO A 45 6.77 -6.31 -6.62
CA PRO A 45 6.83 -4.86 -6.46
C PRO A 45 7.57 -4.21 -7.63
N GLU A 46 7.01 -3.14 -8.19
CA GLU A 46 7.60 -2.41 -9.32
C GLU A 46 7.39 -0.90 -9.16
N TRP A 47 8.49 -0.14 -9.11
CA TRP A 47 8.45 1.32 -9.06
C TRP A 47 8.21 1.92 -10.45
N ASN A 48 7.17 2.74 -10.56
CA ASN A 48 6.78 3.42 -11.79
C ASN A 48 6.54 4.90 -11.52
N TYR A 49 6.94 5.76 -12.46
CA TYR A 49 6.62 7.19 -12.40
C TYR A 49 5.30 7.48 -13.12
N PHE A 50 4.32 7.97 -12.37
CA PHE A 50 2.99 8.31 -12.87
C PHE A 50 2.94 9.80 -13.24
N LYS A 51 2.76 10.09 -14.53
CA LYS A 51 2.79 11.47 -15.07
C LYS A 51 1.59 12.32 -14.62
N ASP A 52 0.44 11.70 -14.46
CA ASP A 52 -0.80 12.31 -13.96
C ASP A 52 -0.68 12.70 -12.47
N GLY A 53 -0.09 11.82 -11.65
CA GLY A 53 0.21 12.07 -10.25
C GLY A 53 1.49 12.89 -10.02
N LYS A 54 2.35 13.02 -11.04
CA LYS A 54 3.73 13.53 -10.95
C LYS A 54 4.49 12.94 -9.76
N ALA A 55 4.40 11.63 -9.62
CA ALA A 55 4.94 10.91 -8.47
C ALA A 55 5.35 9.48 -8.82
N TRP A 56 6.38 9.00 -8.13
CA TRP A 56 6.71 7.57 -8.08
C TRP A 56 5.75 6.83 -7.17
N LEU A 57 5.20 5.72 -7.68
CA LEU A 57 4.41 4.76 -6.93
C LEU A 57 4.99 3.37 -7.15
N CYS A 58 5.03 2.57 -6.09
CA CYS A 58 5.35 1.16 -6.20
C CYS A 58 4.05 0.39 -6.42
N LYS A 59 3.89 -0.19 -7.60
CA LYS A 59 2.78 -1.08 -7.91
C LYS A 59 3.16 -2.48 -7.46
N VAL A 60 2.34 -3.12 -6.65
CA VAL A 60 2.59 -4.50 -6.21
C VAL A 60 1.54 -5.42 -6.80
N THR A 61 1.99 -6.39 -7.60
CA THR A 61 1.10 -7.34 -8.28
C THR A 61 1.28 -8.75 -7.74
N HIS A 62 0.24 -9.58 -7.90
CA HIS A 62 0.30 -11.03 -7.77
C HIS A 62 -0.21 -11.60 -9.09
N LYS A 63 0.65 -12.32 -9.83
CA LYS A 63 0.40 -12.70 -11.22
C LYS A 63 0.08 -11.45 -12.06
N LYS A 64 -1.14 -11.36 -12.62
CA LYS A 64 -1.58 -10.22 -13.43
C LYS A 64 -2.41 -9.19 -12.65
N LYS A 65 -2.70 -9.43 -11.37
CA LYS A 65 -3.61 -8.59 -10.57
C LYS A 65 -2.82 -7.60 -9.72
N THR A 66 -3.30 -6.36 -9.67
CA THR A 66 -2.75 -5.38 -8.71
C THR A 66 -3.31 -5.68 -7.32
N VAL A 67 -2.41 -5.95 -6.37
CA VAL A 67 -2.77 -6.20 -4.98
C VAL A 67 -2.97 -4.86 -4.28
N PHE A 68 -1.95 -4.01 -4.35
CA PHE A 68 -1.95 -2.67 -3.76
C PHE A 68 -0.93 -1.75 -4.43
N TRP A 69 -1.03 -0.48 -4.08
CA TRP A 69 -0.07 0.56 -4.43
C TRP A 69 0.62 1.06 -3.17
N LEU A 70 1.93 1.26 -3.22
CA LEU A 70 2.69 1.92 -2.17
C LEU A 70 3.17 3.30 -2.64
N SER A 71 3.00 4.28 -1.77
CA SER A 71 3.53 5.64 -1.96
C SER A 71 4.25 6.10 -0.70
N VAL A 72 5.33 6.86 -0.88
CA VAL A 72 6.15 7.38 0.22
C VAL A 72 5.79 8.85 0.47
N TRP A 73 5.63 9.18 1.75
CA TRP A 73 5.24 10.49 2.26
C TRP A 73 6.21 10.89 3.37
N GLU A 74 6.24 12.18 3.70
CA GLU A 74 7.15 12.68 4.73
C GLU A 74 6.87 11.99 6.08
N GLY A 75 7.80 11.14 6.53
CA GLY A 75 7.69 10.41 7.80
C GLY A 75 6.82 9.15 7.80
N PHE A 76 6.26 8.71 6.67
CA PHE A 76 5.42 7.50 6.60
C PHE A 76 5.19 7.00 5.16
N PHE A 77 4.69 5.78 4.98
CA PHE A 77 4.25 5.29 3.67
C PHE A 77 2.77 4.92 3.69
N LYS A 78 2.13 4.95 2.52
CA LYS A 78 0.72 4.58 2.34
C LYS A 78 0.60 3.32 1.51
N CYS A 79 -0.23 2.39 1.96
CA CYS A 79 -0.70 1.24 1.20
C CYS A 79 -2.14 1.51 0.75
N GLY A 80 -2.33 1.64 -0.57
CA GLY A 80 -3.64 1.83 -1.20
C GLY A 80 -4.17 0.53 -1.79
N PHE A 81 -5.29 0.05 -1.26
CA PHE A 81 -6.01 -1.12 -1.75
C PHE A 81 -7.33 -0.68 -2.37
N TYR A 82 -7.75 -1.40 -3.42
CA TYR A 82 -9.01 -1.11 -4.11
C TYR A 82 -9.84 -2.38 -4.24
N PHE A 83 -11.10 -2.30 -3.85
CA PHE A 83 -12.04 -3.43 -3.81
C PHE A 83 -13.24 -3.17 -4.71
N THR A 84 -13.72 -4.21 -5.38
CA THR A 84 -14.99 -4.16 -6.09
C THR A 84 -16.14 -4.33 -5.08
N GLU A 85 -17.37 -4.05 -5.49
CA GLU A 85 -18.56 -4.36 -4.70
C GLU A 85 -18.61 -5.82 -4.22
N LYS A 86 -18.11 -6.77 -5.04
CA LYS A 86 -18.08 -8.20 -4.71
C LYS A 86 -16.99 -8.56 -3.69
N THR A 87 -15.91 -7.79 -3.62
CA THR A 87 -14.73 -8.11 -2.79
C THR A 87 -14.59 -7.20 -1.58
N ALA A 88 -15.37 -6.13 -1.48
CA ALA A 88 -15.40 -5.29 -0.29
C ALA A 88 -15.98 -6.00 0.95
N PRO A 89 -17.05 -6.81 0.88
CA PRO A 89 -17.62 -7.44 2.06
C PRO A 89 -16.65 -8.35 2.82
N GLY A 90 -15.77 -9.07 2.11
CA GLY A 90 -14.82 -9.99 2.75
C GLY A 90 -13.75 -9.28 3.60
N VAL A 91 -13.60 -7.96 3.49
CA VAL A 91 -12.72 -7.18 4.37
C VAL A 91 -13.23 -7.17 5.82
N TYR A 92 -14.55 -7.15 6.02
CA TYR A 92 -15.14 -7.07 7.37
C TYR A 92 -14.94 -8.35 8.19
N GLU A 93 -14.72 -9.48 7.50
CA GLU A 93 -14.44 -10.79 8.10
C GLU A 93 -12.96 -10.97 8.49
N LEU A 94 -12.08 -10.03 8.13
CA LEU A 94 -10.66 -10.12 8.45
C LEU A 94 -10.40 -9.69 9.89
N ASP A 95 -9.44 -10.35 10.53
CA ASP A 95 -8.88 -9.93 11.83
C ASP A 95 -7.91 -8.74 11.63
N VAL A 96 -8.43 -7.62 11.14
CA VAL A 96 -7.77 -6.30 11.09
C VAL A 96 -8.45 -5.36 12.08
N SER A 97 -7.84 -4.22 12.39
CA SER A 97 -8.43 -3.27 13.35
C SER A 97 -9.86 -2.84 12.98
N GLU A 98 -10.74 -2.77 13.97
CA GLU A 98 -12.13 -2.31 13.76
C GLU A 98 -12.17 -0.87 13.25
N SER A 99 -11.25 -0.01 13.70
CA SER A 99 -11.10 1.34 13.17
C SER A 99 -10.83 1.36 11.65
N LEU A 100 -10.07 0.40 11.13
CA LEU A 100 -9.81 0.30 9.69
C LEU A 100 -11.08 -0.13 8.93
N LYS A 101 -11.86 -1.04 9.50
CA LYS A 101 -13.16 -1.46 8.94
C LYS A 101 -14.15 -0.29 8.91
N ASP A 102 -14.21 0.50 9.97
CA ASP A 102 -15.08 1.68 10.07
C ASP A 102 -14.71 2.73 9.03
N ILE A 103 -13.42 3.06 8.91
CA ILE A 103 -12.91 3.98 7.88
C ILE A 103 -13.30 3.45 6.50
N PHE A 104 -13.02 2.18 6.20
CA PHE A 104 -13.34 1.58 4.91
C PHE A 104 -14.84 1.57 4.60
N HIS A 105 -15.70 1.40 5.61
CA HIS A 105 -17.15 1.47 5.46
C HIS A 105 -17.61 2.86 5.03
N GLN A 106 -16.98 3.90 5.57
CA GLN A 106 -17.29 5.31 5.29
C GLN A 106 -16.66 5.82 3.98
N GLU A 107 -15.63 5.14 3.47
CA GLU A 107 -14.96 5.51 2.23
C GLU A 107 -15.90 5.49 1.02
N LYS A 108 -15.89 6.58 0.26
CA LYS A 108 -16.69 6.71 -0.96
C LYS A 108 -16.03 5.94 -2.10
N PRO A 109 -16.81 5.17 -2.89
CA PRO A 109 -16.28 4.54 -4.10
C PRO A 109 -15.72 5.57 -5.08
N VAL A 110 -14.58 5.25 -5.70
CA VAL A 110 -14.02 5.94 -6.85
C VAL A 110 -14.34 5.08 -8.08
N GLY A 111 -15.32 5.52 -8.86
CA GLY A 111 -15.89 4.70 -9.93
C GLY A 111 -16.52 3.42 -9.36
N ARG A 112 -16.01 2.25 -9.78
CA ARG A 112 -16.48 0.92 -9.33
C ARG A 112 -15.69 0.35 -8.15
N LEU A 113 -14.70 1.09 -7.66
CA LEU A 113 -13.75 0.60 -6.66
C LEU A 113 -13.89 1.38 -5.37
N ARG A 114 -13.98 0.66 -4.25
CA ARG A 114 -13.89 1.24 -2.91
C ARG A 114 -12.42 1.24 -2.47
N PRO A 115 -11.82 2.40 -2.17
CA PRO A 115 -10.46 2.48 -1.68
C PRO A 115 -10.40 2.10 -0.19
N MET A 116 -9.29 1.49 0.20
CA MET A 116 -8.84 1.36 1.58
C MET A 116 -7.41 1.87 1.63
N ILE A 117 -7.18 2.90 2.43
CA ILE A 117 -5.86 3.52 2.60
C ILE A 117 -5.35 3.22 4.00
N ILE A 118 -4.15 2.66 4.08
CA ILE A 118 -3.47 2.42 5.35
C ILE A 118 -2.18 3.23 5.37
N ASN A 119 -2.06 4.15 6.32
CA ASN A 119 -0.83 4.90 6.56
C ASN A 119 0.01 4.14 7.60
N VAL A 120 1.28 3.89 7.29
CA VAL A 120 2.20 3.14 8.14
C VAL A 120 3.33 4.06 8.58
N TYR A 121 3.32 4.40 9.87
CA TYR A 121 4.30 5.25 10.54
C TYR A 121 5.33 4.43 11.33
N ASN A 122 4.96 3.22 11.77
CA ASN A 122 5.82 2.34 12.56
C ASN A 122 5.51 0.86 12.32
N LYS A 123 6.30 -0.02 12.97
CA LYS A 123 6.25 -1.47 12.77
C LYS A 123 4.95 -2.10 13.24
N ASP A 124 4.29 -1.56 14.26
CA ASP A 124 3.06 -2.15 14.81
C ASP A 124 1.89 -2.08 13.81
N GLN A 125 1.99 -1.17 12.84
CA GLN A 125 0.97 -0.93 11.83
C GLN A 125 1.11 -1.80 10.58
N ILE A 126 2.16 -2.64 10.46
CA ILE A 126 2.35 -3.47 9.26
C ILE A 126 1.43 -4.71 9.24
N ARG A 127 0.87 -5.11 10.39
CA ARG A 127 0.03 -6.32 10.51
C ARG A 127 -1.21 -6.23 9.62
N ASP A 128 -1.94 -5.12 9.70
CA ASP A 128 -3.17 -4.91 8.94
C ASP A 128 -2.95 -4.95 7.42
N PRO A 129 -2.02 -4.16 6.81
CA PRO A 129 -1.79 -4.23 5.38
C PRO A 129 -1.33 -5.61 4.91
N LEU A 130 -0.55 -6.35 5.70
CA LEU A 130 -0.17 -7.74 5.36
C LEU A 130 -1.38 -8.68 5.30
N LYS A 131 -2.34 -8.54 6.22
CA LYS A 131 -3.59 -9.33 6.18
C LYS A 131 -4.46 -8.98 4.97
N ILE A 132 -4.53 -7.70 4.62
CA ILE A 132 -5.25 -7.26 3.43
C ILE A 132 -4.59 -7.81 2.15
N ILE A 133 -3.25 -7.86 2.09
CA ILE A 133 -2.50 -8.47 1.00
C ILE A 133 -2.87 -9.95 0.82
N GLU A 134 -2.89 -10.72 1.91
CA GLU A 134 -3.29 -12.14 1.84
C GLU A 134 -4.72 -12.32 1.33
N TYR A 135 -5.65 -11.53 1.85
CA TYR A 135 -7.02 -11.53 1.34
C TYR A 135 -7.07 -11.24 -0.16
N LYS A 136 -6.40 -10.16 -0.60
CA LYS A 136 -6.34 -9.77 -2.02
C LYS A 136 -5.74 -10.85 -2.91
N LYS A 137 -4.73 -11.58 -2.44
CA LYS A 137 -4.10 -12.69 -3.18
C LYS A 137 -5.08 -13.85 -3.41
N GLY A 138 -5.97 -14.11 -2.46
CA GLY A 138 -6.97 -15.18 -2.53
C GLY A 138 -8.16 -14.88 -3.44
N LEU A 139 -8.33 -13.64 -3.90
CA LEU A 139 -9.45 -13.25 -4.75
C LEU A 139 -9.34 -13.83 -6.17
N LYS A 140 -10.43 -14.48 -6.62
CA LYS A 140 -10.57 -15.03 -7.98
C LYS A 140 -10.75 -13.96 -9.05
#